data_AF-A0A523YL98-F1
#
_entry.id   AF-A0A523YL98-F1
#
_cell.length_a   1.000
_cell.length_b   1.000
_cell.length_c   1.000
_cell.angle_alpha   90.00
_cell.angle_beta   90.00
_cell.angle_gamma   90.00
#
_symmetry.space_group_name_H-M   'P 1'
#
loop_
_entity.id
_entity.type
_entity.pdbx_description
1 polymer ?
#
loop_
_entity_poly.entity_id
_entity_poly.type
_entity_poly.pdbx_seq_one_letter_code
_entity_poly.pdbx_strand_id
1 'polypeptide(L)'
;MPDWVVHLGFAYIMARLIKLRDLKLFFLGSILPDIGRVALYFTDLAHLNPISSSSYVAVFHTPFMAALVASVISSFSKNFKKCWVLIFLGAIFHLALDLTQYRIGNGVLLFYPISFKQFYLNLFWSGDNVSLLLRALSIGILVICLLEKRPVGSPLSWKAPNLKIAFPLILIVLVISVSTTSLMMKHNVDYLDFFAHPQKWEGKKIELYKAKVISTNPVIIRDMGVMLELVSSERFREGDRICIEGIYKEGRIFPSFIHRYRGPSKSVVSLVGLLFFVLVWTDFP
;
A
#
# COMPACT_ATOMS: atom_id res chain seq x y z
N MET A 1 0.87 5.23 -4.00
CA MET A 1 0.84 3.83 -4.45
C MET A 1 -0.08 3.70 -5.64
N PRO A 2 0.35 3.03 -6.73
CA PRO A 2 -0.53 2.60 -7.80
C PRO A 2 -1.70 1.77 -7.24
N ASP A 3 -2.76 1.62 -8.01
CA ASP A 3 -3.84 0.67 -7.69
C ASP A 3 -3.46 -0.74 -8.14
N TRP A 4 -4.24 -1.73 -7.68
CA TRP A 4 -3.99 -3.14 -7.98
C TRP A 4 -3.96 -3.46 -9.48
N VAL A 5 -4.66 -2.70 -10.34
CA VAL A 5 -4.57 -2.90 -11.81
C VAL A 5 -3.15 -2.68 -12.28
N VAL A 6 -2.52 -1.56 -11.87
CA VAL A 6 -1.15 -1.25 -12.27
C VAL A 6 -0.16 -2.28 -11.71
N HIS A 7 -0.32 -2.68 -10.44
CA HIS A 7 0.58 -3.68 -9.85
C HIS A 7 0.46 -5.06 -10.53
N LEU A 8 -0.75 -5.50 -10.88
CA LEU A 8 -0.95 -6.76 -11.61
C LEU A 8 -0.43 -6.67 -13.04
N GLY A 9 -0.67 -5.58 -13.76
CA GLY A 9 -0.16 -5.36 -15.11
C GLY A 9 1.37 -5.32 -15.14
N PHE A 10 1.99 -4.60 -14.21
CA PHE A 10 3.44 -4.57 -14.04
C PHE A 10 3.99 -5.96 -13.69
N ALA A 11 3.35 -6.67 -12.76
CA ALA A 11 3.71 -8.05 -12.42
C ALA A 11 3.64 -8.96 -13.65
N TYR A 12 2.62 -8.83 -14.51
CA TYR A 12 2.54 -9.61 -15.74
C TYR A 12 3.74 -9.33 -16.66
N ILE A 13 4.08 -8.07 -16.92
CA ILE A 13 5.24 -7.72 -17.75
C ILE A 13 6.51 -8.35 -17.17
N MET A 14 6.74 -8.18 -15.87
CA MET A 14 7.94 -8.72 -15.21
C MET A 14 7.98 -10.25 -15.28
N ALA A 15 6.85 -10.92 -15.07
CA ALA A 15 6.72 -12.35 -15.23
C ALA A 15 7.09 -12.80 -16.66
N ARG A 16 6.68 -12.06 -17.70
CA ARG A 16 7.05 -12.35 -19.09
C ARG A 16 8.55 -12.16 -19.34
N LEU A 17 9.15 -11.08 -18.83
CA LEU A 17 10.58 -10.80 -18.99
C LEU A 17 11.45 -11.90 -18.35
N ILE A 18 11.05 -12.41 -17.18
CA ILE A 18 11.77 -13.51 -16.50
C ILE A 18 11.27 -14.91 -16.92
N LYS A 19 10.45 -15.00 -17.97
CA LYS A 19 9.91 -16.25 -18.53
C LYS A 19 9.14 -17.11 -17.51
N LEU A 20 8.46 -16.47 -16.57
CA LEU A 20 7.63 -17.11 -15.57
C LEU A 20 6.33 -17.65 -16.20
N ARG A 21 6.03 -18.93 -15.93
CA ARG A 21 4.78 -19.57 -16.38
C ARG A 21 3.65 -19.47 -15.35
N ASP A 22 3.99 -19.46 -14.06
CA ASP A 22 3.05 -19.53 -12.93
C ASP A 22 2.70 -18.12 -12.44
N LEU A 23 1.63 -17.55 -13.01
CA LEU A 23 1.24 -16.17 -12.76
C LEU A 23 0.44 -15.99 -11.46
N LYS A 24 -0.33 -17.01 -11.04
CA LYS A 24 -1.25 -16.90 -9.91
C LYS A 24 -0.53 -16.49 -8.63
N LEU A 25 0.49 -17.26 -8.26
CA LEU A 25 1.29 -17.00 -7.06
C LEU A 25 2.04 -15.67 -7.15
N PHE A 26 2.52 -15.33 -8.35
CA PHE A 26 3.23 -14.09 -8.58
C PHE A 26 2.30 -12.87 -8.43
N PHE A 27 1.08 -12.96 -8.94
CA PHE A 27 0.03 -11.95 -8.77
C PHE A 27 -0.44 -11.84 -7.32
N LEU A 28 -0.56 -12.96 -6.62
CA LEU A 28 -0.84 -12.95 -5.19
C LEU A 28 0.24 -12.17 -4.42
N GLY A 29 1.50 -12.41 -4.77
CA GLY A 29 2.63 -11.62 -4.29
C GLY A 29 2.49 -10.12 -4.60
N SER A 30 2.11 -9.77 -5.83
CA SER A 30 2.04 -8.37 -6.26
C SER A 30 0.86 -7.58 -5.70
N ILE A 31 -0.10 -8.20 -5.01
CA ILE A 31 -1.13 -7.50 -4.23
C ILE A 31 -0.87 -7.56 -2.72
N LEU A 32 0.03 -8.44 -2.29
CA LEU A 32 0.27 -8.75 -0.88
C LEU A 32 0.64 -7.53 -0.02
N PRO A 33 1.57 -6.63 -0.44
CA PRO A 33 1.95 -5.50 0.41
C PRO A 33 0.81 -4.52 0.68
N ASP A 34 -0.18 -4.45 -0.21
CA ASP A 34 -1.34 -3.56 -0.10
C ASP A 34 -2.48 -4.15 0.75
N ILE A 35 -2.35 -5.39 1.26
CA ILE A 35 -3.40 -6.02 2.10
C ILE A 35 -3.70 -5.22 3.37
N GLY A 36 -2.70 -4.51 3.90
CA GLY A 36 -2.87 -3.59 5.04
C GLY A 36 -3.92 -2.51 4.77
N ARG A 37 -4.10 -2.08 3.51
CA ARG A 37 -5.14 -1.11 3.14
C ARG A 37 -6.55 -1.71 3.21
N VAL A 38 -6.68 -2.98 2.90
CA VAL A 38 -7.96 -3.68 3.05
C VAL A 38 -8.36 -3.68 4.51
N ALA A 39 -7.40 -3.97 5.40
CA ALA A 39 -7.61 -3.89 6.84
C ALA A 39 -8.03 -2.48 7.30
N LEU A 40 -7.53 -1.41 6.67
CA LEU A 40 -7.97 -0.03 7.00
C LEU A 40 -9.45 0.24 6.67
N TYR A 41 -10.02 -0.35 5.61
CA TYR A 41 -11.46 -0.24 5.39
C TYR A 41 -12.27 -0.95 6.48
N PHE A 42 -11.77 -2.08 6.98
CA PHE A 42 -12.39 -2.75 8.12
C PHE A 42 -12.26 -1.94 9.40
N THR A 43 -11.13 -1.25 9.61
CA THR A 43 -10.96 -0.39 10.79
C THR A 43 -11.88 0.81 10.77
N ASP A 44 -12.11 1.41 9.59
CA ASP A 44 -13.09 2.48 9.40
C ASP A 44 -14.51 2.00 9.68
N LEU A 45 -14.87 0.81 9.17
CA LEU A 45 -16.19 0.18 9.40
C LEU A 45 -16.42 -0.17 10.87
N ALA A 46 -15.39 -0.64 11.56
CA ALA A 46 -15.44 -1.01 12.97
C ALA A 46 -15.19 0.18 13.92
N HIS A 47 -15.06 1.40 13.39
CA HIS A 47 -14.79 2.62 14.15
C HIS A 47 -13.56 2.53 15.07
N LEU A 48 -12.53 1.79 14.65
CA LEU A 48 -11.28 1.68 15.38
C LEU A 48 -10.45 2.96 15.25
N ASN A 49 -9.55 3.19 16.20
CA ASN A 49 -8.65 4.34 16.16
C ASN A 49 -7.76 4.30 14.89
N PRO A 50 -7.82 5.31 13.99
CA PRO A 50 -7.11 5.26 12.72
C PRO A 50 -5.58 5.24 12.86
N ILE A 51 -5.04 5.93 13.87
CA ILE A 51 -3.59 6.03 14.12
C ILE A 51 -3.06 4.67 14.58
N SER A 52 -3.73 4.05 15.55
CA SER A 52 -3.35 2.72 16.07
C SER A 52 -3.44 1.67 14.96
N SER A 53 -4.54 1.69 14.20
CA SER A 53 -4.76 0.78 13.07
C SER A 53 -3.69 0.94 11.99
N SER A 54 -3.37 2.19 11.61
CA SER A 54 -2.32 2.51 10.63
C SER A 54 -0.95 2.04 11.10
N SER A 55 -0.60 2.26 12.37
CA SER A 55 0.67 1.80 12.93
C SER A 55 0.84 0.28 12.89
N TYR A 56 -0.26 -0.46 13.11
CA TYR A 56 -0.27 -1.92 13.06
C TYR A 56 -0.15 -2.45 11.64
N VAL A 57 -0.83 -1.84 10.66
CA VAL A 57 -0.83 -2.34 9.28
C VAL A 57 0.37 -1.86 8.45
N ALA A 58 1.04 -0.77 8.87
CA ALA A 58 2.16 -0.19 8.11
C ALA A 58 3.30 -1.18 7.86
N VAL A 59 3.57 -2.09 8.81
CA VAL A 59 4.64 -3.09 8.69
C VAL A 59 4.43 -4.05 7.51
N PHE A 60 3.18 -4.32 7.12
CA PHE A 60 2.86 -5.24 6.02
C PHE A 60 3.31 -4.70 4.66
N HIS A 61 3.59 -3.40 4.59
CA HIS A 61 4.15 -2.72 3.43
C HIS A 61 5.68 -2.66 3.47
N THR A 62 6.34 -3.74 3.90
CA THR A 62 7.81 -3.86 3.97
C THR A 62 8.30 -5.17 3.33
N PRO A 63 9.53 -5.24 2.80
CA PRO A 63 10.07 -6.49 2.26
C PRO A 63 10.16 -7.60 3.31
N PHE A 64 10.59 -7.27 4.52
CA PHE A 64 10.70 -8.25 5.61
C PHE A 64 9.35 -8.88 5.94
N MET A 65 8.30 -8.07 6.07
CA MET A 65 6.98 -8.58 6.39
C MET A 65 6.35 -9.31 5.21
N ALA A 66 6.60 -8.86 3.97
CA ALA A 66 6.20 -9.59 2.77
C ALA A 66 6.85 -10.98 2.70
N ALA A 67 8.12 -11.13 3.07
CA ALA A 67 8.81 -12.42 3.12
C ALA A 67 8.17 -13.37 4.15
N LEU A 68 7.86 -12.88 5.36
CA LEU A 68 7.21 -13.67 6.41
C LEU A 68 5.79 -14.10 6.02
N VAL A 69 4.99 -13.19 5.46
CA VAL A 69 3.63 -13.53 5.00
C VAL A 69 3.70 -14.49 3.81
N ALA A 70 4.65 -14.33 2.89
CA ALA A 70 4.91 -15.32 1.84
C ALA A 70 5.27 -16.70 2.42
N SER A 71 6.02 -16.76 3.53
CA SER A 71 6.31 -18.02 4.24
C SER A 71 5.06 -18.65 4.84
N VAL A 72 4.19 -17.84 5.46
CA VAL A 72 2.88 -18.32 5.96
C VAL A 72 2.08 -18.92 4.81
N ILE A 73 1.87 -18.20 3.71
CA ILE A 73 1.06 -18.69 2.58
C ILE A 73 1.70 -19.94 1.96
N SER A 74 3.02 -19.96 1.80
CA SER A 74 3.73 -21.07 1.15
C SER A 74 3.71 -22.35 1.97
N SER A 75 3.48 -22.27 3.29
CA SER A 75 3.29 -23.44 4.16
C SER A 75 2.05 -24.28 3.81
N PHE A 76 1.10 -23.69 3.07
CA PHE A 76 -0.10 -24.34 2.53
C PHE A 76 0.14 -24.99 1.15
N SER A 77 1.39 -25.01 0.66
CA SER A 77 1.76 -25.69 -0.57
C SER A 77 2.60 -26.94 -0.34
N LYS A 78 2.47 -27.92 -1.23
CA LYS A 78 3.39 -29.07 -1.31
C LYS A 78 4.80 -28.64 -1.75
N ASN A 79 4.94 -27.53 -2.48
CA ASN A 79 6.23 -27.01 -2.92
C ASN A 79 6.46 -25.63 -2.30
N PHE A 80 6.83 -25.64 -1.01
CA PHE A 80 7.07 -24.42 -0.23
C PHE A 80 8.02 -23.46 -0.93
N LYS A 81 9.20 -23.95 -1.36
CA LYS A 81 10.26 -23.10 -1.94
C LYS A 81 9.77 -22.39 -3.21
N LYS A 82 9.12 -23.12 -4.13
CA LYS A 82 8.58 -22.52 -5.35
C LYS A 82 7.53 -21.46 -5.00
N CYS A 83 6.57 -21.77 -4.12
CA CYS A 83 5.53 -20.82 -3.74
C CYS A 83 6.11 -19.56 -3.09
N TRP A 84 7.06 -19.75 -2.18
CA TRP A 84 7.67 -18.64 -1.46
C TRP A 84 8.39 -17.70 -2.40
N VAL A 85 9.22 -18.24 -3.30
CA VAL A 85 9.96 -17.42 -4.28
C VAL A 85 8.99 -16.62 -5.17
N LEU A 86 7.91 -17.25 -5.66
CA LEU A 86 6.98 -16.56 -6.56
C LEU A 86 6.18 -15.46 -5.87
N ILE A 87 5.64 -15.74 -4.67
CA ILE A 87 4.89 -14.75 -3.90
C ILE A 87 5.83 -13.61 -3.47
N PHE A 88 7.01 -13.94 -2.93
CA PHE A 88 7.93 -12.93 -2.46
C PHE A 88 8.45 -12.06 -3.61
N LEU A 89 8.81 -12.65 -4.75
CA LEU A 89 9.26 -11.90 -5.91
C LEU A 89 8.16 -10.97 -6.45
N GLY A 90 6.90 -11.43 -6.49
CA GLY A 90 5.75 -10.58 -6.82
C GLY A 90 5.62 -9.38 -5.87
N ALA A 91 5.80 -9.60 -4.57
CA ALA A 91 5.79 -8.54 -3.57
C ALA A 91 6.96 -7.57 -3.71
N ILE A 92 8.16 -8.05 -4.06
CA ILE A 92 9.31 -7.18 -4.34
C ILE A 92 9.03 -6.29 -5.56
N PHE A 93 8.44 -6.81 -6.63
CA PHE A 93 8.08 -5.98 -7.78
C PHE A 93 6.97 -4.96 -7.46
N HIS A 94 6.04 -5.29 -6.57
CA HIS A 94 5.07 -4.32 -6.04
C HIS A 94 5.80 -3.17 -5.33
N LEU A 95 6.63 -3.49 -4.34
CA LEU A 95 7.37 -2.51 -3.54
C LEU A 95 8.34 -1.68 -4.41
N ALA A 96 8.97 -2.30 -5.40
CA ALA A 96 9.83 -1.61 -6.37
C ALA A 96 9.05 -0.59 -7.20
N LEU A 97 7.83 -0.94 -7.64
CA LEU A 97 6.98 0.02 -8.33
C LEU A 97 6.54 1.16 -7.40
N ASP A 98 6.26 0.90 -6.13
CA ASP A 98 5.94 1.98 -5.18
C ASP A 98 7.12 2.90 -4.88
N LEU A 99 8.35 2.37 -4.88
CA LEU A 99 9.56 3.18 -4.76
C LEU A 99 9.65 4.21 -5.90
N THR A 100 9.12 3.94 -7.09
CA THR A 100 9.17 4.90 -8.21
C THR A 100 8.26 6.11 -8.01
N GLN A 101 7.27 6.04 -7.12
CA GLN A 101 6.27 7.09 -7.01
C GLN A 101 6.73 8.25 -6.14
N TYR A 102 6.18 9.44 -6.44
CA TYR A 102 6.21 10.56 -5.53
C TYR A 102 5.36 10.26 -4.30
N ARG A 103 5.96 10.40 -3.11
CA ARG A 103 5.26 10.20 -1.84
C ARG A 103 5.73 11.26 -0.83
N ILE A 104 4.83 12.19 -0.52
CA ILE A 104 4.98 13.15 0.58
C ILE A 104 4.56 12.46 1.86
N GLY A 105 5.44 12.41 2.85
CA GLY A 105 5.17 11.89 4.18
C GLY A 105 4.76 10.43 4.27
N ASN A 106 5.07 9.66 3.24
CA ASN A 106 4.90 8.21 3.23
C ASN A 106 5.98 7.61 2.32
N GLY A 107 6.38 6.37 2.53
CA GLY A 107 7.33 5.70 1.63
C GLY A 107 7.44 4.21 1.89
N VAL A 108 8.39 3.58 1.21
CA VAL A 108 8.69 2.16 1.44
C VAL A 108 9.75 2.04 2.53
N LEU A 109 9.44 1.30 3.59
CA LEU A 109 10.38 0.95 4.65
C LEU A 109 11.26 -0.21 4.21
N LEU A 110 12.24 0.06 3.37
CA LEU A 110 13.05 -0.96 2.69
C LEU A 110 13.85 -1.85 3.66
N PHE A 111 14.36 -1.26 4.74
CA PHE A 111 15.25 -1.92 5.70
C PHE A 111 14.59 -2.21 7.06
N TYR A 112 13.25 -2.19 7.12
CA TYR A 112 12.53 -2.65 8.31
C TYR A 112 12.87 -4.13 8.60
N PRO A 113 13.07 -4.55 9.86
CA PRO A 113 12.87 -3.79 11.11
C PRO A 113 14.11 -3.05 11.64
N ILE A 114 15.21 -3.03 10.89
CA ILE A 114 16.48 -2.42 11.33
C ILE A 114 16.42 -0.89 11.23
N SER A 115 15.73 -0.37 10.22
CA SER A 115 15.54 1.07 10.01
C SER A 115 14.09 1.40 9.64
N PHE A 116 13.60 2.51 10.19
CA PHE A 116 12.28 3.06 9.94
C PHE A 116 12.32 4.21 8.91
N LYS A 117 13.44 4.37 8.20
CA LYS A 117 13.56 5.35 7.13
C LYS A 117 12.70 4.94 5.93
N GLN A 118 11.94 5.90 5.42
CA GLN A 118 11.10 5.73 4.24
C GLN A 118 11.85 6.13 2.97
N PHE A 119 11.66 5.35 1.91
CA PHE A 119 12.33 5.55 0.62
C PHE A 119 11.31 5.73 -0.52
N TYR A 120 11.67 6.55 -1.50
CA TYR A 120 10.95 6.81 -2.73
C TYR A 120 11.86 7.57 -3.72
N LEU A 121 11.57 7.51 -5.02
CA LEU A 121 12.38 8.04 -6.13
C LEU A 121 11.73 9.24 -6.83
N ASN A 122 10.49 9.59 -6.51
CA ASN A 122 9.79 10.78 -7.04
C ASN A 122 9.65 10.82 -8.57
N LEU A 123 9.50 9.69 -9.27
CA LEU A 123 9.41 9.70 -10.73
C LEU A 123 8.04 10.17 -11.24
N PHE A 124 6.94 9.83 -10.55
CA PHE A 124 5.59 10.25 -10.96
C PHE A 124 4.59 10.28 -9.80
N TRP A 125 3.55 11.09 -9.91
CA TRP A 125 2.48 11.20 -8.91
C TRP A 125 1.39 10.17 -9.14
N SER A 126 0.80 9.66 -8.07
CA SER A 126 -0.40 8.84 -8.17
C SER A 126 -1.56 9.69 -8.71
N GLY A 127 -1.97 9.47 -9.96
CA GLY A 127 -3.10 10.18 -10.60
C GLY A 127 -2.72 11.24 -11.63
N ASP A 128 -1.43 11.47 -11.88
CA ASP A 128 -0.99 12.27 -13.02
C ASP A 128 -1.16 11.53 -14.37
N ASN A 129 -0.76 12.18 -15.46
CA ASN A 129 -0.84 11.61 -16.80
C ASN A 129 -0.02 10.32 -16.95
N VAL A 130 1.12 10.22 -16.26
CA VAL A 130 1.96 9.00 -16.28
C VAL A 130 1.22 7.85 -15.60
N SER A 131 0.63 8.08 -14.43
CA SER A 131 -0.21 7.10 -13.75
C SER A 131 -1.41 6.67 -14.59
N LEU A 132 -2.07 7.61 -15.30
CA LEU A 132 -3.19 7.30 -16.18
C LEU A 132 -2.75 6.42 -17.36
N LEU A 133 -1.61 6.72 -17.98
CA LEU A 133 -1.02 5.90 -19.04
C LEU A 133 -0.68 4.50 -18.52
N LEU A 134 -0.01 4.39 -17.37
CA LEU A 134 0.32 3.10 -16.76
C LEU A 134 -0.92 2.27 -16.45
N ARG A 135 -2.02 2.90 -16.00
CA ARG A 135 -3.32 2.23 -15.82
C ARG A 135 -3.88 1.70 -17.12
N ALA A 136 -3.95 2.53 -18.16
CA ALA A 136 -4.48 2.13 -19.46
C ALA A 136 -3.70 0.95 -20.05
N LEU A 137 -2.36 1.03 -20.01
CA LEU A 137 -1.49 -0.06 -20.45
C LEU A 137 -1.70 -1.32 -19.62
N SER A 138 -1.79 -1.20 -18.30
CA SER A 138 -2.01 -2.34 -17.40
C SER A 138 -3.35 -3.03 -17.65
N ILE A 139 -4.43 -2.27 -17.92
CA ILE A 139 -5.72 -2.85 -18.32
C ILE A 139 -5.56 -3.65 -19.61
N GLY A 140 -4.97 -3.09 -20.66
CA GLY A 140 -4.76 -3.79 -21.93
C GLY A 140 -3.95 -5.07 -21.76
N ILE A 141 -2.89 -5.02 -20.95
CA ILE A 141 -2.04 -6.17 -20.64
C ILE A 141 -2.79 -7.26 -19.86
N LEU A 142 -3.63 -6.87 -18.88
CA LEU A 142 -4.42 -7.83 -18.11
C LEU A 142 -5.51 -8.47 -18.96
N VAL A 143 -6.10 -7.74 -19.92
CA VAL A 143 -7.01 -8.31 -20.91
C VAL A 143 -6.29 -9.36 -21.76
N ILE A 144 -5.09 -9.05 -22.27
CA ILE A 144 -4.26 -10.03 -23.01
C ILE A 144 -3.96 -11.26 -22.12
N CYS A 145 -3.59 -11.05 -20.86
CA CYS A 145 -3.35 -12.12 -19.91
C CYS A 145 -4.56 -13.05 -19.74
N LEU A 146 -5.78 -12.50 -19.67
CA LEU A 146 -7.01 -13.30 -19.58
C LEU A 146 -7.28 -14.08 -20.88
N LEU A 147 -7.00 -13.50 -22.04
CA LEU A 147 -7.20 -14.13 -23.33
C LEU A 147 -6.20 -15.27 -23.61
N GLU A 148 -5.02 -15.24 -23.00
CA GLU A 148 -3.96 -16.25 -23.20
C GLU A 148 -4.26 -17.64 -22.61
N LYS A 149 -5.49 -17.94 -22.17
CA LYS A 149 -6.01 -19.23 -21.66
C LYS A 149 -4.92 -20.15 -21.09
N ARG A 150 -4.61 -20.01 -19.81
CA ARG A 150 -3.56 -20.80 -19.16
C ARG A 150 -4.13 -21.68 -18.06
N PRO A 151 -4.25 -23.00 -18.27
CA PRO A 151 -4.55 -23.91 -17.18
C PRO A 151 -3.32 -24.00 -16.27
N VAL A 152 -3.36 -23.29 -15.15
CA VAL A 152 -2.39 -23.49 -14.06
C VAL A 152 -3.19 -23.79 -12.82
N GLY A 153 -3.28 -25.09 -12.47
CA GLY A 153 -3.94 -25.51 -11.24
C GLY A 153 -3.39 -24.75 -10.02
N SER A 154 -4.25 -24.45 -9.06
CA SER A 154 -3.83 -23.77 -7.82
C SER A 154 -2.79 -24.63 -7.08
N PRO A 155 -1.57 -24.11 -6.84
CA PRO A 155 -0.54 -24.84 -6.09
C PRO A 155 -0.76 -24.79 -4.57
N LEU A 156 -1.79 -24.08 -4.11
CA LEU A 156 -2.17 -23.98 -2.69
C LEU A 156 -3.26 -25.00 -2.36
N SER A 157 -3.11 -25.70 -1.24
CA SER A 157 -4.08 -26.65 -0.72
C SER A 157 -4.60 -26.21 0.63
N TRP A 158 -5.92 -26.35 0.84
CA TRP A 158 -6.54 -26.16 2.16
C TRP A 158 -6.03 -27.18 3.20
N LYS A 159 -5.57 -28.34 2.75
CA LYS A 159 -4.87 -29.29 3.61
C LYS A 159 -3.47 -28.75 3.82
N ALA A 160 -3.26 -27.94 4.85
CA ALA A 160 -1.96 -27.36 5.19
C ALA A 160 -0.98 -28.50 5.53
N PRO A 161 -0.08 -28.92 4.61
CA PRO A 161 0.81 -30.03 4.89
C PRO A 161 1.73 -29.73 6.08
N ASN A 162 1.94 -28.43 6.36
CA ASN A 162 2.88 -27.93 7.35
C ASN A 162 2.20 -27.04 8.40
N LEU A 163 1.01 -27.39 8.90
CA LEU A 163 0.30 -26.55 9.89
C LEU A 163 1.14 -26.24 11.14
N LYS A 164 1.99 -27.19 11.57
CA LYS A 164 2.95 -27.01 12.68
C LYS A 164 3.96 -25.89 12.44
N ILE A 165 4.22 -25.55 11.17
CA ILE A 165 5.10 -24.44 10.76
C ILE A 165 4.26 -23.17 10.51
N ALA A 166 3.08 -23.32 9.90
CA ALA A 166 2.19 -22.21 9.60
C ALA A 166 1.78 -21.44 10.86
N PHE A 167 1.39 -22.16 11.90
CA PHE A 167 0.93 -21.58 13.16
C PHE A 167 1.97 -20.68 13.85
N PRO A 168 3.20 -21.13 14.14
CA PRO A 168 4.20 -20.26 14.74
C PRO A 168 4.57 -19.08 13.84
N LEU A 169 4.59 -19.26 12.51
CA LEU A 169 4.83 -18.13 11.60
C LEU A 169 3.72 -17.08 11.66
N ILE A 170 2.44 -17.49 11.76
CA ILE A 170 1.32 -16.57 11.96
C ILE A 170 1.48 -15.82 13.28
N LEU A 171 1.83 -16.53 14.37
CA LEU A 171 2.09 -15.88 15.66
C LEU A 171 3.23 -14.87 15.56
N ILE A 172 4.32 -15.21 14.89
CA ILE A 172 5.46 -14.29 14.66
C ILE A 172 5.00 -13.05 13.89
N VAL A 173 4.24 -13.21 12.81
CA VAL A 173 3.66 -12.10 12.04
C VAL A 173 2.84 -11.18 12.94
N LEU A 174 1.93 -11.73 13.73
CA LEU A 174 1.06 -10.95 14.62
C LEU A 174 1.85 -10.26 15.73
N VAL A 175 2.76 -10.97 16.39
CA VAL A 175 3.60 -10.44 17.48
C VAL A 175 4.50 -9.32 16.97
N ILE A 176 5.11 -9.47 15.79
CA ILE A 176 5.93 -8.42 15.19
C ILE A 176 5.08 -7.19 14.89
N SER A 177 3.92 -7.35 14.24
CA SER A 177 3.05 -6.22 13.92
C SER A 177 2.57 -5.46 15.15
N VAL A 178 2.24 -6.17 16.24
CA VAL A 178 1.86 -5.51 17.51
C VAL A 178 3.06 -4.85 18.20
N SER A 179 4.18 -5.57 18.33
CA SER A 179 5.34 -5.11 19.11
C SER A 179 6.05 -3.91 18.50
N THR A 180 5.93 -3.69 17.18
CA THR A 180 6.58 -2.54 16.52
C THR A 180 5.68 -1.32 16.34
N THR A 181 4.40 -1.38 16.73
CA THR A 181 3.48 -0.21 16.68
C THR A 181 4.06 1.02 17.40
N SER A 182 4.60 0.83 18.61
CA SER A 182 5.23 1.90 19.39
C SER A 182 6.49 2.45 18.73
N LEU A 183 7.25 1.60 18.03
CA LEU A 183 8.43 2.01 17.27
C LEU A 183 8.06 2.80 16.01
N MET A 184 7.00 2.38 15.30
CA MET A 184 6.45 3.12 14.16
C MET A 184 6.05 4.55 14.56
N MET A 185 5.35 4.67 15.68
CA MET A 185 5.01 5.95 16.29
C MET A 185 6.28 6.74 16.63
N LYS A 186 7.20 6.16 17.42
CA LYS A 186 8.44 6.82 17.85
C LYS A 186 9.28 7.38 16.69
N HIS A 187 9.32 6.67 15.57
CA HIS A 187 10.04 7.08 14.37
C HIS A 187 9.21 7.96 13.41
N ASN A 188 8.00 8.33 13.81
CA ASN A 188 7.06 9.14 13.04
C ASN A 188 6.85 8.61 11.61
N VAL A 189 6.81 7.28 11.46
CA VAL A 189 6.47 6.63 10.19
C VAL A 189 5.08 7.09 9.78
N ASP A 190 4.90 7.48 8.52
CA ASP A 190 3.63 8.01 8.00
C ASP A 190 3.05 9.14 8.85
N TYR A 191 3.91 9.92 9.51
CA TYR A 191 3.53 11.02 10.41
C TYR A 191 2.64 10.60 11.60
N LEU A 192 2.71 9.35 12.02
CA LEU A 192 1.89 8.82 13.11
C LEU A 192 2.03 9.60 14.43
N ASP A 193 3.25 9.98 14.84
CA ASP A 193 3.47 10.74 16.09
C ASP A 193 3.01 12.18 15.96
N PHE A 194 3.11 12.78 14.77
CA PHE A 194 2.49 14.07 14.50
C PHE A 194 0.98 14.02 14.71
N PHE A 195 0.28 13.02 14.18
CA PHE A 195 -1.17 12.91 14.37
C PHE A 195 -1.56 12.60 15.82
N ALA A 196 -0.75 11.83 16.55
CA ALA A 196 -1.01 11.52 17.95
C ALA A 196 -0.69 12.71 18.89
N HIS A 197 0.33 13.50 18.57
CA HIS A 197 0.88 14.55 19.44
C HIS A 197 1.30 15.80 18.64
N PRO A 198 0.38 16.48 17.95
CA PRO A 198 0.72 17.55 17.02
C PRO A 198 1.49 18.70 17.67
N GLN A 199 1.27 18.96 18.97
CA GLN A 199 1.97 20.01 19.71
C GLN A 199 3.49 19.77 19.80
N LYS A 200 3.97 18.52 19.75
CA LYS A 200 5.42 18.20 19.72
C LYS A 200 6.10 18.60 18.40
N TRP A 201 5.30 18.94 17.40
CA TRP A 201 5.72 19.27 16.05
C TRP A 201 5.59 20.76 15.73
N GLU A 202 5.34 21.59 16.74
CA GLU A 202 5.34 23.04 16.62
C GLU A 202 6.67 23.56 16.05
N GLY A 203 6.58 24.37 14.99
CA GLY A 203 7.71 24.90 14.23
C GLY A 203 8.45 23.88 13.37
N LYS A 204 8.00 22.62 13.29
CA LYS A 204 8.65 21.56 12.51
C LYS A 204 8.01 21.39 11.13
N LYS A 205 8.84 20.88 10.21
CA LYS A 205 8.38 20.42 8.91
C LYS A 205 7.45 19.22 9.10
N ILE A 206 6.31 19.24 8.39
CA ILE A 206 5.37 18.14 8.28
C ILE A 206 5.04 17.84 6.83
N GLU A 207 4.67 16.59 6.57
CA GLU A 207 4.29 16.11 5.26
C GLU A 207 3.04 15.22 5.39
N LEU A 208 1.94 15.62 4.76
CA LEU A 208 0.66 14.92 4.83
C LEU A 208 0.32 14.27 3.49
N TYR A 209 -0.12 13.02 3.54
CA TYR A 209 -0.42 12.23 2.36
C TYR A 209 -1.92 12.02 2.17
N LYS A 210 -2.51 12.66 1.13
CA LYS A 210 -3.93 12.51 0.76
C LYS A 210 -4.92 12.98 1.83
N ALA A 211 -4.59 14.03 2.56
CA ALA A 211 -5.52 14.72 3.44
C ALA A 211 -6.77 15.18 2.65
N LYS A 212 -7.95 15.01 3.25
CA LYS A 212 -9.23 15.35 2.63
C LYS A 212 -9.69 16.73 3.09
N VAL A 213 -10.00 17.63 2.16
CA VAL A 213 -10.62 18.93 2.49
C VAL A 213 -12.07 18.70 2.94
N ILE A 214 -12.39 19.16 4.15
CA ILE A 214 -13.72 19.05 4.77
C ILE A 214 -14.45 20.39 4.80
N SER A 215 -13.73 21.50 4.90
CA SER A 215 -14.28 22.86 4.83
C SER A 215 -13.33 23.76 4.05
N THR A 216 -13.86 24.82 3.43
CA THR A 216 -13.10 25.77 2.60
C THR A 216 -13.04 27.18 3.18
N ASN A 217 -13.76 27.47 4.27
CA ASN A 217 -13.72 28.78 4.96
C ASN A 217 -13.97 28.63 6.47
N PRO A 218 -12.92 28.49 7.31
CA PRO A 218 -11.51 28.33 6.94
C PRO A 218 -11.24 26.99 6.23
N VAL A 219 -10.08 26.84 5.59
CA VAL A 219 -9.72 25.56 4.96
C VAL A 219 -9.37 24.54 6.05
N ILE A 220 -10.24 23.56 6.26
CA ILE A 220 -10.04 22.48 7.23
C ILE A 220 -9.83 21.18 6.47
N ILE A 221 -8.75 20.47 6.80
CA ILE A 221 -8.43 19.16 6.25
C ILE A 221 -8.58 18.08 7.31
N ARG A 222 -8.86 16.85 6.87
CA ARG A 222 -8.89 15.65 7.70
C ARG A 222 -7.85 14.66 7.21
N ASP A 223 -7.03 14.18 8.12
CA ASP A 223 -6.11 13.05 7.88
C ASP A 223 -5.94 12.24 9.18
N MET A 224 -5.87 10.92 9.06
CA MET A 224 -5.80 9.99 10.21
C MET A 224 -6.83 10.25 11.33
N GLY A 225 -8.02 10.75 10.96
CA GLY A 225 -9.08 11.13 11.90
C GLY A 225 -8.89 12.48 12.61
N VAL A 226 -7.77 13.16 12.39
CA VAL A 226 -7.45 14.47 12.97
C VAL A 226 -7.88 15.58 12.00
N MET A 227 -8.46 16.66 12.54
CA MET A 227 -8.85 17.85 11.80
C MET A 227 -7.77 18.94 12.00
N LEU A 228 -7.26 19.51 10.91
CA LEU A 228 -6.21 20.52 10.93
C LEU A 228 -6.61 21.70 10.05
N GLU A 229 -6.30 22.92 10.48
CA GLU A 229 -6.50 24.12 9.68
C GLU A 229 -5.29 24.31 8.74
N LEU A 230 -5.56 24.53 7.46
CA LEU A 230 -4.56 24.79 6.43
C LEU A 230 -4.61 26.27 6.03
N VAL A 231 -3.52 27.01 6.27
CA VAL A 231 -3.42 28.43 5.92
C VAL A 231 -2.95 28.53 4.46
N SER A 232 -3.88 28.67 3.53
CA SER A 232 -3.57 28.77 2.10
C SER A 232 -4.50 29.73 1.38
N SER A 233 -3.96 30.44 0.39
CA SER A 233 -4.73 31.29 -0.54
C SER A 233 -5.29 30.49 -1.74
N GLU A 234 -4.95 29.21 -1.86
CA GLU A 234 -5.48 28.35 -2.92
C GLU A 234 -6.98 28.08 -2.76
N ARG A 235 -7.69 27.96 -3.88
CA ARG A 235 -9.13 27.64 -3.88
C ARG A 235 -9.32 26.13 -3.86
N PHE A 236 -9.89 25.60 -2.77
CA PHE A 236 -10.23 24.17 -2.65
C PHE A 236 -11.72 23.91 -2.86
N ARG A 237 -12.07 22.65 -3.12
CA ARG A 237 -13.44 22.14 -3.05
C ARG A 237 -13.53 21.15 -1.91
N GLU A 238 -14.68 21.10 -1.24
CA GLU A 238 -14.93 20.04 -0.26
C GLU A 238 -14.83 18.66 -0.93
N GLY A 239 -14.14 17.74 -0.27
CA GLY A 239 -13.83 16.43 -0.81
C GLY A 239 -12.55 16.35 -1.64
N ASP A 240 -11.90 17.47 -1.98
CA ASP A 240 -10.57 17.47 -2.60
C ASP A 240 -9.61 16.64 -1.72
N ARG A 241 -8.75 15.85 -2.38
CA ARG A 241 -7.64 15.16 -1.70
C ARG A 241 -6.34 15.84 -2.09
N ILE A 242 -5.56 16.22 -1.08
CA ILE A 242 -4.32 16.97 -1.26
C ILE A 242 -3.15 16.32 -0.53
N CYS A 243 -1.97 16.42 -1.12
CA CYS A 243 -0.69 16.20 -0.44
C CYS A 243 -0.13 17.57 -0.04
N ILE A 244 0.39 17.67 1.17
CA ILE A 244 0.87 18.93 1.73
C ILE A 244 2.27 18.70 2.29
N GLU A 245 3.20 19.57 1.95
CA GLU A 245 4.46 19.73 2.67
C GLU A 245 4.46 21.16 3.23
N GLY A 246 4.80 21.32 4.51
CA GLY A 246 4.74 22.63 5.17
C GLY A 246 5.28 22.62 6.58
N ILE A 247 5.04 23.71 7.29
CA ILE A 247 5.42 23.88 8.70
C ILE A 247 4.16 23.88 9.55
N TYR A 248 4.15 23.10 10.63
CA TYR A 248 3.08 23.16 11.64
C TYR A 248 3.39 24.26 12.65
N LYS A 249 2.49 25.22 12.81
CA LYS A 249 2.66 26.35 13.73
C LYS A 249 1.32 26.85 14.24
N GLU A 250 1.22 27.15 15.53
CA GLU A 250 0.04 27.71 16.22
C GLU A 250 -1.24 26.90 15.97
N GLY A 251 -1.13 25.57 15.90
CA GLY A 251 -2.27 24.70 15.61
C GLY A 251 -2.63 24.57 14.12
N ARG A 252 -1.90 25.26 13.24
CA ARG A 252 -2.20 25.38 11.81
C ARG A 252 -1.05 24.88 10.93
N ILE A 253 -1.36 24.60 9.67
CA ILE A 253 -0.36 24.20 8.68
C ILE A 253 -0.12 25.36 7.72
N PHE A 254 1.15 25.74 7.59
CA PHE A 254 1.63 26.71 6.61
C PHE A 254 2.33 25.95 5.48
N PRO A 255 1.64 25.71 4.35
CA PRO A 255 2.14 24.87 3.28
C PRO A 255 3.25 25.60 2.51
N SER A 256 4.36 24.90 2.27
CA SER A 256 5.37 25.30 1.28
C SER A 256 5.09 24.66 -0.08
N PHE A 257 4.35 23.55 -0.09
CA PHE A 257 3.96 22.84 -1.30
C PHE A 257 2.60 22.15 -1.12
N ILE A 258 1.75 22.24 -2.15
CA ILE A 258 0.45 21.57 -2.21
C ILE A 258 0.34 20.85 -3.55
N HIS A 259 -0.04 19.58 -3.51
CA HIS A 259 -0.39 18.81 -4.70
C HIS A 259 -1.83 18.31 -4.60
N ARG A 260 -2.67 18.65 -5.59
CA ARG A 260 -4.05 18.18 -5.68
C ARG A 260 -4.16 16.92 -6.53
N TYR A 261 -4.74 15.88 -5.95
CA TYR A 261 -5.03 14.65 -6.69
C TYR A 261 -6.15 14.87 -7.70
N ARG A 262 -5.87 14.50 -8.95
CA ARG A 262 -6.86 14.47 -10.03
C ARG A 262 -7.11 13.02 -10.42
N GLY A 263 -8.37 12.64 -10.62
CA GLY A 263 -8.73 11.33 -11.16
C GLY A 263 -9.58 10.46 -10.22
N PRO A 264 -9.91 9.24 -10.68
CA PRO A 264 -10.80 8.34 -9.95
C PRO A 264 -10.20 7.92 -8.62
N SER A 265 -11.09 7.64 -7.66
CA SER A 265 -10.74 7.02 -6.39
C SER A 265 -9.85 5.79 -6.61
N LYS A 266 -8.68 5.75 -5.97
CA LYS A 266 -7.77 4.58 -5.96
C LYS A 266 -8.55 3.30 -5.60
N SER A 267 -9.51 3.41 -4.68
CA SER A 267 -10.32 2.29 -4.20
C SER A 267 -11.12 1.63 -5.32
N VAL A 268 -11.75 2.44 -6.18
CA VAL A 268 -12.56 1.94 -7.31
C VAL A 268 -11.68 1.21 -8.31
N VAL A 269 -10.53 1.78 -8.69
CA VAL A 269 -9.60 1.12 -9.62
C VAL A 269 -9.00 -0.15 -9.00
N SER A 270 -8.74 -0.14 -7.69
CA SER A 270 -8.23 -1.34 -7.00
C SER A 270 -9.27 -2.47 -6.98
N LEU A 271 -10.57 -2.16 -6.91
CA LEU A 271 -11.65 -3.14 -7.04
C LEU A 271 -11.67 -3.79 -8.43
N VAL A 272 -11.42 -3.01 -9.49
CA VAL A 272 -11.22 -3.55 -10.85
C VAL A 272 -10.01 -4.48 -10.89
N GLY A 273 -8.91 -4.09 -10.25
CA GLY A 273 -7.72 -4.96 -10.12
C GLY A 273 -8.02 -6.26 -9.38
N LEU A 274 -8.81 -6.19 -8.29
CA LEU A 274 -9.26 -7.38 -7.57
C LEU A 274 -10.08 -8.31 -8.47
N LEU A 275 -10.99 -7.75 -9.27
CA LEU A 275 -11.77 -8.54 -10.23
C LEU A 275 -10.85 -9.25 -11.23
N PHE A 276 -9.88 -8.55 -11.83
CA PHE A 276 -8.88 -9.19 -12.70
C PHE A 276 -8.11 -10.30 -12.00
N PHE A 277 -7.66 -10.07 -10.75
CA PHE A 277 -6.98 -11.07 -9.96
C PHE A 277 -7.84 -12.32 -9.77
N VAL A 278 -9.12 -12.15 -9.38
CA VAL A 278 -10.07 -13.26 -9.19
C VAL A 278 -10.27 -14.03 -10.49
N LEU A 279 -10.50 -13.34 -11.61
CA LEU A 279 -10.70 -13.97 -12.93
C LEU A 279 -9.49 -14.81 -13.36
N VAL A 280 -8.27 -14.30 -13.15
CA VAL A 280 -7.03 -15.05 -13.39
C VAL A 280 -6.90 -16.23 -12.42
N TRP A 281 -7.33 -16.07 -11.17
CA TRP A 281 -7.19 -17.09 -10.13
C TRP A 281 -8.13 -18.28 -10.35
N THR A 282 -9.38 -18.02 -10.74
CA THR A 282 -10.43 -19.04 -10.90
C THR A 282 -10.36 -19.83 -12.20
N ASP A 283 -9.34 -19.62 -13.04
CA ASP A 283 -9.24 -20.20 -14.39
C ASP A 283 -10.55 -20.04 -15.18
N PHE A 284 -11.05 -18.79 -15.28
CA PHE A 284 -12.29 -18.54 -16.01
C PHE A 284 -12.15 -19.07 -17.46
N PRO A 285 -13.07 -19.94 -17.94
CA PRO A 285 -12.94 -20.65 -19.22
C PRO A 285 -13.00 -19.75 -20.45
#